data_AF-A0A1V6EC48-F1
#
_entry.id   AF-A0A1V6EC48-F1
#
_cell.length_a   1.000
_cell.length_b   1.000
_cell.length_c   1.000
_cell.angle_alpha   90.00
_cell.angle_beta   90.00
_cell.angle_gamma   90.00
#
_symmetry.space_group_name_H-M   'P 1'
#
loop_
_entity.id
_entity.type
_entity.pdbx_description
1 polymer ?
#
loop_
_entity_poly.entity_id
_entity_poly.type
_entity_poly.pdbx_seq_one_letter_code
_entity_poly.pdbx_strand_id
1 'polypeptide(L)'
;MDTVYLSKDLALQQVSSFLSRWKHSTDQSIDFDLAKSSETSEDASRLLKKVPSSVQKIGCYYIASQKKAVVWFLADKRSDKSSDKERRQDTLQIILEKPREFGSAPIEIRYNVMTNPADCHNGACLSGIEISYGSILILSPPAVGEIVISISRLEQAIELAQGANAIE
;
A
#
# COMPACT_ATOMS: atom_id res chain seq x y z
N MET A 1 -13.68 5.47 -16.47
CA MET A 1 -12.25 5.23 -16.74
C MET A 1 -11.92 3.95 -16.03
N ASP A 2 -11.31 3.03 -16.76
CA ASP A 2 -10.93 1.75 -16.20
C ASP A 2 -9.61 1.90 -15.45
N THR A 3 -9.45 1.14 -14.37
CA THR A 3 -8.22 1.11 -13.59
C THR A 3 -7.09 0.52 -14.43
N VAL A 4 -5.93 1.19 -14.46
CA VAL A 4 -4.74 0.70 -15.13
C VAL A 4 -3.93 -0.19 -14.17
N TYR A 5 -3.76 -1.45 -14.53
CA TYR A 5 -2.89 -2.38 -13.80
C TYR A 5 -1.45 -2.22 -14.29
N LEU A 6 -0.56 -1.88 -13.37
CA LEU A 6 0.87 -1.73 -13.64
C LEU A 6 1.57 -3.07 -13.55
N SER A 7 2.58 -3.27 -14.40
CA SER A 7 3.54 -4.36 -14.23
C SER A 7 4.33 -4.18 -12.93
N LYS A 8 4.91 -5.28 -12.44
CA LYS A 8 5.84 -5.29 -11.32
C LYS A 8 6.91 -4.19 -11.41
N ASP A 9 7.58 -4.05 -12.55
CA ASP A 9 8.70 -3.10 -12.70
C ASP A 9 8.23 -1.64 -12.65
N LEU A 10 7.09 -1.34 -13.26
CA LEU A 10 6.48 -0.01 -13.18
C LEU A 10 6.00 0.29 -11.75
N ALA A 11 5.41 -0.69 -11.07
CA ALA A 11 4.98 -0.54 -9.68
C ALA A 11 6.18 -0.28 -8.75
N LEU A 12 7.29 -1.01 -8.93
CA LEU A 12 8.54 -0.79 -8.19
C LEU A 12 9.08 0.63 -8.41
N GLN A 13 9.07 1.13 -9.64
CA GLN A 13 9.47 2.50 -9.95
C GLN A 13 8.60 3.53 -9.23
N GLN A 14 7.28 3.32 -9.19
CA GLN A 14 6.37 4.21 -8.47
C GLN A 14 6.62 4.17 -6.96
N VAL A 15 6.81 2.98 -6.37
CA VAL A 15 7.15 2.85 -4.95
C VAL A 15 8.49 3.52 -4.64
N SER A 16 9.50 3.38 -5.51
CA SER A 16 10.77 4.06 -5.35
C SER A 16 10.61 5.58 -5.34
N SER A 17 9.86 6.13 -6.29
CA SER A 17 9.55 7.57 -6.36
C SER A 17 8.79 8.05 -5.12
N PHE A 18 7.80 7.28 -4.67
CA PHE A 18 7.03 7.56 -3.47
C PHE A 18 7.94 7.65 -2.23
N LEU A 19 8.81 6.66 -2.03
CA LEU A 19 9.69 6.59 -0.88
C LEU A 19 10.69 7.74 -0.83
N SER A 20 11.24 8.15 -1.99
CA SER A 20 12.09 9.33 -2.07
C SER A 20 11.36 10.61 -1.64
N ARG A 21 10.11 10.80 -2.07
CA ARG A 21 9.30 11.94 -1.63
C ARG A 21 8.92 11.84 -0.16
N TRP A 22 8.60 10.64 0.33
CA TRP A 22 8.16 10.41 1.71
C TRP A 22 9.22 10.82 2.71
N LYS A 23 10.45 10.39 2.45
CA LYS A 23 11.62 10.76 3.25
C LYS A 23 11.81 12.28 3.31
N HIS A 24 11.56 12.98 2.19
CA HIS A 24 11.68 14.44 2.15
C HIS A 24 10.56 15.16 2.90
N SER A 25 9.36 14.57 2.97
CA SER A 25 8.18 15.23 3.56
C SER A 25 7.95 14.93 5.04
N THR A 26 8.44 13.82 5.57
CA THR A 26 8.10 13.36 6.93
C THR A 26 9.30 13.13 7.85
N ASP A 27 10.53 13.17 7.31
CA ASP A 27 11.75 12.68 7.97
C ASP A 27 11.68 11.24 8.51
N GLN A 28 10.59 10.51 8.24
CA GLN A 28 10.41 9.11 8.63
C GLN A 28 10.87 8.20 7.50
N SER A 29 11.61 7.15 7.85
CA SER A 29 11.89 6.05 6.93
C SER A 29 10.73 5.05 6.96
N ILE A 30 10.35 4.56 5.78
CA ILE A 30 9.50 3.38 5.68
C ILE A 30 10.44 2.19 5.56
N ASP A 31 10.26 1.18 6.42
CA ASP A 31 11.02 -0.07 6.38
C ASP A 31 10.71 -0.86 5.10
N PHE A 32 11.40 -0.46 4.04
CA PHE A 32 11.24 -0.97 2.69
C PHE A 32 12.58 -0.94 1.97
N ASP A 33 13.29 -2.07 1.98
CA ASP A 33 14.58 -2.19 1.32
C ASP A 33 14.39 -2.38 -0.19
N LEU A 34 14.35 -1.28 -0.93
CA LEU A 34 14.26 -1.30 -2.40
C LEU A 34 15.45 -2.01 -3.04
N ALA A 35 16.64 -1.96 -2.44
CA ALA A 35 17.84 -2.56 -3.01
C ALA A 35 17.74 -4.09 -3.06
N LYS A 36 17.08 -4.69 -2.06
CA LYS A 36 16.77 -6.14 -2.06
C LYS A 36 15.55 -6.52 -2.91
N SER A 37 14.80 -5.53 -3.38
CA SER A 37 13.50 -5.76 -4.05
C SER A 37 13.59 -6.06 -5.54
N SER A 38 14.59 -5.56 -6.26
CA SER A 38 14.65 -5.68 -7.73
C SER A 38 14.88 -7.12 -8.21
N GLU A 39 15.71 -7.89 -7.53
CA GLU A 39 16.08 -9.26 -7.95
C GLU A 39 15.13 -10.35 -7.42
N THR A 40 14.44 -10.08 -6.32
CA THR A 40 13.60 -11.09 -5.63
C THR A 40 12.12 -10.76 -5.64
N SER A 41 11.72 -9.79 -6.45
CA SER A 41 10.32 -9.42 -6.62
C SER A 41 9.64 -10.20 -7.73
N GLU A 42 8.41 -10.60 -7.47
CA GLU A 42 7.53 -11.30 -8.40
C GLU A 42 6.19 -10.55 -8.53
N ASP A 43 5.56 -10.65 -9.69
CA ASP A 43 4.23 -10.07 -9.90
C ASP A 43 3.19 -10.77 -9.01
N ALA A 44 2.40 -9.97 -8.29
CA ALA A 44 1.36 -10.46 -7.40
C ALA A 44 -0.02 -9.88 -7.75
N SER A 45 -0.18 -9.33 -8.96
CA SER A 45 -1.42 -8.69 -9.42
C SER A 45 -2.64 -9.65 -9.33
N ARG A 46 -2.41 -10.95 -9.50
CA ARG A 46 -3.43 -12.02 -9.34
C ARG A 46 -4.10 -12.08 -7.96
N LEU A 47 -3.46 -11.50 -6.93
CA LEU A 47 -4.01 -11.43 -5.58
C LEU A 47 -5.09 -10.35 -5.46
N LEU A 48 -5.12 -9.35 -6.35
CA LEU A 48 -6.12 -8.29 -6.36
C LEU A 48 -7.46 -8.87 -6.85
N LYS A 49 -8.45 -8.97 -5.96
CA LYS A 49 -9.78 -9.53 -6.26
C LYS A 49 -10.81 -8.49 -6.61
N LYS A 50 -10.71 -7.31 -5.99
CA LYS A 50 -11.61 -6.18 -6.26
C LYS A 50 -10.83 -4.88 -6.10
N VAL A 51 -10.88 -4.06 -7.14
CA VAL A 51 -10.30 -2.72 -7.15
C VAL A 51 -11.43 -1.73 -7.47
N PRO A 52 -11.67 -0.72 -6.62
CA PRO A 52 -12.76 0.22 -6.85
C PRO A 52 -12.40 1.18 -8.00
N SER A 53 -13.43 1.68 -8.70
CA SER A 53 -13.27 2.58 -9.86
C SER A 53 -12.66 3.95 -9.54
N SER A 54 -12.54 4.29 -8.25
CA SER A 54 -11.81 5.46 -7.76
C SER A 54 -10.29 5.31 -7.90
N VAL A 55 -9.79 4.09 -8.05
CA VAL A 55 -8.37 3.80 -8.28
C VAL A 55 -8.04 3.95 -9.76
N GLN A 56 -7.14 4.87 -10.06
CA GLN A 56 -6.70 5.16 -11.43
C GLN A 56 -5.64 4.18 -11.91
N LYS A 57 -4.67 3.88 -11.03
CA LYS A 57 -3.55 2.98 -11.31
C LYS A 57 -3.27 2.13 -10.09
N ILE A 58 -2.94 0.86 -10.30
CA ILE A 58 -2.59 -0.07 -9.22
C ILE A 58 -1.52 -1.05 -9.68
N GLY A 59 -0.58 -1.37 -8.79
CA GLY A 59 0.39 -2.44 -8.97
C GLY A 59 0.51 -3.26 -7.68
N CYS A 60 0.72 -4.55 -7.82
CA CYS A 60 0.93 -5.45 -6.69
C CYS A 60 2.05 -6.44 -6.99
N TYR A 61 2.99 -6.56 -6.06
CA TYR A 61 4.13 -7.46 -6.19
C TYR A 61 4.52 -8.03 -4.83
N TYR A 62 5.22 -9.16 -4.86
CA TYR A 62 5.75 -9.83 -3.68
C TYR A 62 7.26 -9.77 -3.70
N ILE A 63 7.90 -9.40 -2.60
CA ILE A 63 9.35 -9.44 -2.43
C ILE A 63 9.70 -10.66 -1.59
N ALA A 64 10.23 -11.71 -2.22
CA ALA A 64 10.50 -12.98 -1.56
C ALA A 64 11.56 -12.87 -0.46
N SER A 65 12.63 -12.11 -0.69
CA SER A 65 13.71 -11.91 0.29
C SER A 65 13.24 -11.26 1.59
N GLN A 66 12.18 -10.45 1.52
CA GLN A 66 11.59 -9.75 2.67
C GLN A 66 10.31 -10.42 3.15
N LYS A 67 9.83 -11.45 2.45
CA LYS A 67 8.52 -12.07 2.64
C LYS A 67 7.41 -11.01 2.82
N LYS A 68 7.38 -10.03 1.92
CA LYS A 68 6.53 -8.84 2.02
C LYS A 68 5.76 -8.66 0.71
N ALA A 69 4.44 -8.56 0.79
CA ALA A 69 3.60 -8.16 -0.34
C ALA A 69 3.40 -6.65 -0.32
N VAL A 70 3.37 -6.04 -1.48
CA VAL A 70 3.31 -4.60 -1.64
C VAL A 70 2.24 -4.26 -2.65
N VAL A 71 1.41 -3.28 -2.29
CA VAL A 71 0.43 -2.70 -3.18
C VAL A 71 0.72 -1.22 -3.28
N TRP A 72 0.95 -0.74 -4.49
CA TRP A 72 0.98 0.69 -4.79
C TRP A 72 -0.24 1.05 -5.61
N PHE A 73 -0.86 2.18 -5.32
CA PHE A 73 -1.91 2.70 -6.17
C PHE A 73 -2.08 4.21 -6.05
N LEU A 74 -2.67 4.77 -7.11
CA LEU A 74 -3.10 6.16 -7.17
C LEU A 74 -4.63 6.18 -7.20
N ALA A 75 -5.22 6.78 -6.18
CA ALA A 75 -6.65 7.02 -6.09
C ALA A 75 -6.90 8.53 -6.06
N ASP A 76 -7.98 8.96 -6.71
CA ASP A 76 -8.37 10.37 -6.71
C ASP A 76 -9.79 10.52 -6.17
N LYS A 77 -10.02 11.66 -5.53
CA LYS A 77 -11.33 12.12 -5.13
C LYS A 77 -12.05 12.60 -6.38
N ARG A 78 -12.40 11.69 -7.29
CA ARG A 78 -13.30 12.07 -8.38
C ARG A 78 -14.50 12.75 -7.74
N SER A 79 -14.76 13.99 -8.18
CA SER A 79 -15.99 14.70 -7.83
C SER A 79 -17.14 13.85 -8.33
N ASP A 80 -17.71 13.06 -7.43
CA ASP A 80 -18.98 12.41 -7.67
C ASP A 80 -19.96 13.57 -7.87
N LYS A 81 -20.24 13.96 -9.12
CA LYS A 81 -21.33 14.87 -9.49
C LYS A 81 -22.71 14.22 -9.29
N SER A 82 -22.76 13.14 -8.52
CA SER A 82 -23.95 12.44 -8.09
C SER A 82 -24.38 13.02 -6.75
N SER A 83 -25.48 13.75 -6.78
CA SER A 83 -26.10 14.51 -5.69
C SER A 83 -26.64 13.68 -4.51
N ASP A 84 -26.20 12.44 -4.30
CA ASP A 84 -26.67 11.61 -3.20
C ASP A 84 -25.74 11.68 -1.99
N LYS A 85 -26.12 12.58 -1.10
CA LYS A 85 -25.62 12.76 0.27
C LYS A 85 -26.02 11.59 1.17
N GLU A 86 -25.50 10.40 0.90
CA GLU A 86 -25.49 9.33 1.89
C GLU A 86 -24.07 8.82 2.07
N ARG A 87 -23.44 9.25 3.18
CA ARG A 87 -22.36 8.58 3.91
C ARG A 87 -21.56 7.55 3.10
N ARG A 88 -20.62 7.98 2.25
CA ARG A 88 -19.64 7.06 1.67
C ARG A 88 -18.26 7.29 2.29
N GLN A 89 -18.12 6.85 3.54
CA GLN A 89 -16.80 6.53 4.11
C GLN A 89 -16.25 5.19 3.53
N ASP A 90 -16.99 4.52 2.63
CA ASP A 90 -16.66 3.19 2.09
C ASP A 90 -16.05 3.18 0.66
N THR A 91 -15.59 4.31 0.11
CA THR A 91 -15.28 4.39 -1.35
C THR A 91 -13.90 3.91 -1.81
N LEU A 92 -13.00 3.51 -0.90
CA LEU A 92 -11.66 3.04 -1.26
C LEU A 92 -11.29 1.76 -0.50
N GLN A 93 -12.02 0.68 -0.76
CA GLN A 93 -11.70 -0.66 -0.26
C GLN A 93 -11.18 -1.53 -1.40
N ILE A 94 -9.92 -1.97 -1.29
CA ILE A 94 -9.33 -2.97 -2.20
C ILE A 94 -9.41 -4.32 -1.51
N ILE A 95 -9.90 -5.32 -2.23
CA ILE A 95 -9.90 -6.71 -1.74
C ILE A 95 -8.67 -7.41 -2.31
N LEU A 96 -7.83 -7.92 -1.40
CA LEU A 96 -6.63 -8.68 -1.71
C LEU A 96 -6.72 -10.08 -1.10
N GLU A 97 -6.41 -11.11 -1.88
CA GLU A 97 -6.18 -12.44 -1.33
C GLU A 97 -4.81 -12.49 -0.64
N LYS A 98 -4.76 -13.05 0.57
CA LYS A 98 -3.53 -13.21 1.34
C LYS A 98 -2.53 -14.06 0.55
N PRO A 99 -1.26 -13.62 0.42
CA PRO A 99 -0.20 -14.44 -0.16
C PRO A 99 -0.13 -15.82 0.50
N ARG A 100 0.00 -16.88 -0.30
CA ARG A 100 0.05 -18.27 0.21
C ARG A 100 1.27 -18.48 1.11
N GLU A 101 2.33 -17.75 0.79
CA GLU A 101 3.59 -17.65 1.50
C GLU A 101 3.40 -17.15 2.92
N PHE A 102 2.23 -16.62 3.30
CA PHE A 102 1.93 -16.22 4.67
C PHE A 102 1.18 -17.28 5.50
N GLY A 103 0.63 -18.32 4.86
CA GLY A 103 -0.06 -19.40 5.56
C GLY A 103 -1.23 -18.92 6.42
N SER A 104 -1.41 -19.50 7.60
CA SER A 104 -2.45 -19.11 8.58
C SER A 104 -2.03 -17.96 9.50
N ALA A 105 -0.83 -17.41 9.33
CA ALA A 105 -0.31 -16.38 10.23
C ALA A 105 -1.16 -15.09 10.18
N PRO A 106 -1.26 -14.36 11.31
CA PRO A 106 -1.72 -12.99 11.32
C PRO A 106 -0.81 -12.11 10.47
N ILE A 107 -1.42 -11.13 9.82
CA ILE A 107 -0.77 -10.21 8.91
C ILE A 107 -0.82 -8.81 9.47
N GLU A 108 0.30 -8.11 9.40
CA GLU A 108 0.37 -6.67 9.57
C GLU A 108 0.25 -5.99 8.21
N ILE A 109 -0.59 -4.96 8.14
CA ILE A 109 -0.82 -4.12 6.97
C ILE A 109 -0.43 -2.70 7.36
N ARG A 110 0.62 -2.16 6.75
CA ARG A 110 1.03 -0.77 6.94
C ARG A 110 0.64 0.06 5.73
N TYR A 111 -0.03 1.18 6.00
CA TYR A 111 -0.43 2.16 5.00
C TYR A 111 0.49 3.37 5.08
N ASN A 112 0.93 3.88 3.94
CA ASN A 112 1.60 5.17 3.81
C ASN A 112 0.92 5.93 2.66
N VAL A 113 0.39 7.11 2.96
CA VAL A 113 -0.46 7.87 2.05
C VAL A 113 0.10 9.27 1.88
N MET A 114 0.32 9.68 0.64
CA MET A 114 0.50 11.08 0.27
C MET A 114 -0.76 11.59 -0.41
N THR A 115 -1.48 12.49 0.26
CA THR A 115 -2.68 13.07 -0.34
C THR A 115 -2.31 13.97 -1.52
N ASN A 116 -3.08 13.91 -2.60
CA ASN A 116 -2.79 14.66 -3.82
C ASN A 116 -2.80 16.19 -3.57
N PRO A 117 -1.78 16.96 -3.98
CA PRO A 117 -1.68 18.41 -3.77
C PRO A 117 -2.71 19.27 -4.53
N ALA A 118 -3.63 18.68 -5.30
CA ALA A 118 -4.73 19.41 -5.91
C ALA A 118 -5.74 19.97 -4.89
N ASP A 119 -5.72 19.46 -3.64
CA ASP A 119 -6.35 20.13 -2.50
C ASP A 119 -5.46 21.28 -2.04
N CYS A 120 -5.92 22.51 -2.26
CA CYS A 120 -5.18 23.76 -2.40
C CYS A 120 -4.32 24.23 -1.20
N HIS A 121 -4.20 23.47 -0.11
CA HIS A 121 -3.38 23.81 1.04
C HIS A 121 -2.84 22.54 1.73
N ASN A 122 -1.57 22.21 1.43
CA ASN A 122 -0.74 21.18 2.09
C ASN A 122 -1.22 19.73 1.92
N GLY A 123 -0.63 19.01 0.96
CA GLY A 123 -0.74 17.55 0.93
C GLY A 123 -0.21 16.96 2.26
N ALA A 124 -1.05 16.20 2.96
CA ALA A 124 -0.68 15.51 4.18
C ALA A 124 -0.03 14.17 3.87
N CYS A 125 0.93 13.78 4.71
CA CYS A 125 1.46 12.42 4.75
C CYS A 125 0.82 11.70 5.94
N LEU A 126 0.17 10.57 5.68
CA LEU A 126 -0.50 9.76 6.71
C LEU A 126 0.10 8.36 6.72
N SER A 127 0.32 7.81 7.91
CA SER A 127 0.68 6.41 8.09
C SER A 127 -0.30 5.73 9.04
N GLY A 128 -0.47 4.42 8.87
CA GLY A 128 -1.38 3.62 9.68
C GLY A 128 -1.00 2.15 9.68
N ILE A 129 -1.41 1.42 10.70
CA ILE A 129 -1.13 -0.01 10.87
C ILE A 129 -2.43 -0.74 11.23
N GLU A 130 -2.67 -1.88 10.61
CA GLU A 130 -3.79 -2.77 10.87
C GLU A 130 -3.30 -4.22 10.97
N ILE A 131 -3.99 -5.04 11.76
CA ILE A 131 -3.72 -6.48 11.88
C ILE A 131 -4.94 -7.25 11.35
N SER A 132 -4.70 -8.22 10.46
CA SER A 132 -5.73 -9.08 9.90
C SER A 132 -5.40 -10.57 10.06
N TYR A 133 -6.43 -11.37 10.31
CA TYR A 133 -6.33 -12.81 10.59
C TYR A 133 -6.90 -13.69 9.44
N GLY A 134 -7.46 -13.06 8.41
CA GLY A 134 -8.15 -13.75 7.31
C GLY A 134 -7.26 -14.19 6.16
N SER A 135 -7.82 -14.99 5.25
CA SER A 135 -7.26 -15.24 3.90
C SER A 135 -7.65 -14.16 2.89
N ILE A 136 -8.65 -13.33 3.22
CA ILE A 136 -9.06 -12.16 2.46
C ILE A 136 -8.72 -10.93 3.29
N LEU A 137 -7.99 -10.01 2.68
CA LEU A 137 -7.56 -8.75 3.26
C LEU A 137 -8.37 -7.63 2.62
N ILE A 138 -8.95 -6.77 3.47
CA ILE A 138 -9.68 -5.58 3.04
C ILE A 138 -8.76 -4.39 3.31
N LEU A 139 -8.16 -3.85 2.27
CA LEU A 139 -7.24 -2.72 2.37
C LEU A 139 -8.07 -1.43 2.36
N SER A 140 -8.06 -0.72 3.49
CA SER A 140 -8.88 0.47 3.74
C SER A 140 -7.99 1.66 4.11
N PRO A 141 -7.23 2.23 3.16
CA PRO A 141 -6.38 3.39 3.43
C PRO A 141 -7.19 4.57 4.02
N PRO A 142 -6.59 5.36 4.93
CA PRO A 142 -7.30 6.44 5.64
C PRO A 142 -7.63 7.67 4.77
N ALA A 143 -7.01 7.79 3.59
CA ALA A 143 -7.26 8.87 2.65
C ALA A 143 -6.98 8.43 1.21
N VAL A 144 -7.40 9.26 0.25
CA VAL A 144 -7.06 9.13 -1.17
C VAL A 144 -5.74 9.84 -1.48
N GLY A 145 -5.20 9.59 -2.67
CA GLY A 145 -3.93 10.12 -3.13
C GLY A 145 -3.06 8.99 -3.66
N GLU A 146 -1.75 9.12 -3.45
CA GLU A 146 -0.80 8.08 -3.75
C GLU A 146 -0.52 7.25 -2.50
N ILE A 147 -0.66 5.94 -2.60
CA ILE A 147 -0.69 5.05 -1.46
C ILE A 147 0.27 3.89 -1.69
N VAL A 148 1.12 3.63 -0.70
CA VAL A 148 1.94 2.42 -0.58
C VAL A 148 1.45 1.62 0.62
N ILE A 149 1.08 0.37 0.38
CA ILE A 149 0.71 -0.59 1.41
C ILE A 149 1.75 -1.71 1.43
N SER A 150 2.34 -1.93 2.60
CA SER A 150 3.20 -3.10 2.84
C SER A 150 2.48 -4.09 3.74
N ILE A 151 2.62 -5.37 3.40
CA ILE A 151 1.87 -6.47 4.01
C ILE A 151 2.88 -7.56 4.35
N SER A 152 2.98 -7.92 5.62
CA SER A 152 3.92 -8.93 6.12
C SER A 152 3.31 -9.73 7.26
N ARG A 153 3.90 -10.89 7.57
CA ARG A 153 3.51 -11.65 8.77
C ARG A 153 3.79 -10.81 10.02
N LEU A 154 2.88 -10.84 11.00
CA LEU A 154 3.00 -10.03 12.23
C LEU A 154 4.27 -10.35 13.02
N GLU A 155 4.62 -11.62 13.17
CA GLU A 155 5.85 -12.06 13.87
C GLU A 155 7.10 -11.42 13.25
N GLN A 156 7.14 -11.38 11.91
CA GLN A 156 8.25 -10.79 11.17
C GLN A 156 8.26 -9.26 11.27
N ALA A 157 7.08 -8.62 11.34
CA ALA A 157 7.00 -7.18 11.55
C ALA A 157 7.54 -6.77 12.93
N ILE A 158 7.29 -7.58 13.96
CA ILE A 158 7.83 -7.38 15.31
C ILE A 158 9.35 -7.55 15.32
N GLU A 159 9.87 -8.63 14.71
CA GLU A 159 11.32 -8.88 14.61
C GLU A 159 12.06 -7.74 13.90
N LEU A 160 11.52 -7.23 12.79
CA LEU A 160 12.11 -6.10 12.06
C LEU A 160 12.08 -4.80 12.88
N ALA A 161 11.00 -4.54 13.63
CA ALA A 161 10.90 -3.37 14.50
C ALA A 161 11.88 -3.45 15.69
N GLN A 162 12.08 -4.63 16.27
CA GLN A 162 13.01 -4.84 17.37
C GLN A 162 14.47 -4.81 16.91
N GLY A 163 14.78 -5.33 15.73
CA GLY A 163 16.11 -5.26 15.13
C GLY A 163 16.53 -3.85 14.74
N ALA A 164 15.59 -3.00 14.32
CA ALA A 164 15.85 -1.60 13.99
C ALA A 164 16.20 -0.75 15.24
N ASN A 165 15.60 -1.05 16.39
CA ASN A 165 15.86 -0.34 17.66
C ASN A 165 17.10 -0.85 18.43
N ALA A 166 17.73 -1.95 17.98
CA ALA A 166 18.92 -2.51 18.62
C ALA A 166 20.24 -1.89 18.12
N ILE A 167 20.16 -0.92 17.22
CA ILE A 167 21.28 -0.17 16.66
C ILE A 167 21.08 1.32 16.98
N GLU A 168 21.01 1.66 18.27
CA GLU A 168 21.22 3.02 18.77
C GLU A 168 22.20 3.00 19.95
#